data_AF-A0A947P089-F1
#
_entry.id   AF-A0A947P089-F1
#
_cell.length_a   1.000
_cell.length_b   1.000
_cell.length_c   1.000
_cell.angle_alpha   90.00
_cell.angle_beta   90.00
_cell.angle_gamma   90.00
#
_symmetry.space_group_name_H-M   'P 1'
#
loop_
_entity.id
_entity.type
_entity.pdbx_description
1 polymer ?
#
loop_
_entity_poly.entity_id
_entity_poly.type
_entity_poly.pdbx_seq_one_letter_code
_entity_poly.pdbx_strand_id
1 'polypeptide(L)'
;MIKMNKKADLIAPCGMNCGICRAYVENKCTSCRIRNKNCTWIKKPCLTKKISKGEIKYCCYCEKFPCPSLKKLDERYRKNYDMSMISNLKTIKSRGINYFIQQQEKKYTCPKCKKLISVHDNKCLNCV
;
A
#
# COMPACT_ATOMS: atom_id res chain seq x y z
N MET A 1 -1.06 21.01 -4.52
CA MET A 1 -0.44 19.78 -5.08
C MET A 1 0.51 19.16 -4.06
N ILE A 2 0.53 17.83 -3.94
CA ILE A 2 0.90 17.13 -2.69
C ILE A 2 2.25 16.40 -2.82
N LYS A 3 3.11 16.49 -1.78
CA LYS A 3 4.31 15.66 -1.61
C LYS A 3 3.93 14.30 -1.01
N MET A 4 4.68 13.24 -1.32
CA MET A 4 4.39 11.92 -0.73
C MET A 4 4.50 11.97 0.81
N ASN A 5 3.47 11.46 1.49
CA ASN A 5 3.47 11.34 2.94
C ASN A 5 4.22 10.04 3.35
N LYS A 6 5.23 10.17 4.21
CA LYS A 6 6.12 9.08 4.63
C LYS A 6 5.69 8.36 5.91
N LYS A 7 4.53 8.69 6.48
CA LYS A 7 4.05 8.07 7.71
C LYS A 7 3.84 6.56 7.52
N ALA A 8 4.45 5.76 8.38
CA ALA A 8 4.33 4.30 8.36
C ALA A 8 2.88 3.81 8.51
N ASP A 9 2.02 4.60 9.15
CA ASP A 9 0.59 4.30 9.32
C ASP A 9 -0.19 4.33 8.00
N LEU A 10 0.37 4.93 6.95
CA LEU A 10 -0.20 4.88 5.60
C LEU A 10 0.12 3.57 4.89
N ILE A 11 1.02 2.74 5.41
CA ILE A 11 1.31 1.43 4.82
C ILE A 11 0.29 0.42 5.32
N ALA A 12 -0.68 0.09 4.46
CA ALA A 12 -1.75 -0.82 4.77
C ALA A 12 -1.23 -2.23 5.13
N PRO A 13 -2.01 -3.03 5.90
CA PRO A 13 -1.57 -4.38 6.27
C PRO A 13 -1.30 -5.30 5.08
N CYS A 14 -1.85 -5.00 3.90
CA CYS A 14 -1.62 -5.73 2.66
C CYS A 14 -0.40 -5.29 1.85
N GLY A 15 0.38 -4.32 2.32
CA GLY A 15 1.56 -3.82 1.59
C GLY A 15 1.26 -2.68 0.61
N MET A 16 0.02 -2.17 0.56
CA MET A 16 -0.29 -0.95 -0.17
C MET A 16 0.23 0.27 0.58
N ASN A 17 0.98 1.15 -0.09
CA ASN A 17 1.21 2.50 0.43
C ASN A 17 -0.01 3.38 0.10
N CYS A 18 -0.87 3.67 1.08
CA CYS A 18 -2.03 4.53 0.84
C CYS A 18 -1.63 5.95 0.42
N GLY A 19 -0.46 6.44 0.82
CA GLY A 19 0.03 7.77 0.48
C GLY A 19 0.25 8.02 -1.02
N ILE A 20 0.34 6.96 -1.83
CA ILE A 20 0.45 7.03 -3.30
C ILE A 20 -0.85 6.66 -4.01
N CYS A 21 -1.93 6.37 -3.27
CA CYS A 21 -3.24 6.03 -3.85
C CYS A 21 -4.03 7.29 -4.19
N ARG A 22 -4.62 7.34 -5.37
CA ARG A 22 -5.44 8.46 -5.86
C ARG A 22 -6.59 8.77 -4.93
N ALA A 23 -7.32 7.74 -4.47
CA ALA A 23 -8.44 7.91 -3.56
C ALA A 23 -8.01 8.53 -2.22
N TYR A 24 -6.79 8.25 -1.74
CA TYR A 24 -6.27 8.89 -0.53
C TYR A 24 -5.86 10.34 -0.80
N VAL A 25 -5.13 10.59 -1.90
CA VAL A 25 -4.66 11.92 -2.29
C VAL A 25 -5.82 12.90 -2.55
N GLU A 26 -6.94 12.40 -3.07
CA GLU A 26 -8.16 13.17 -3.31
C GLU A 26 -9.11 13.22 -2.09
N ASN A 27 -8.66 12.80 -0.90
CA ASN A 27 -9.45 12.74 0.34
C ASN A 27 -10.73 11.89 0.26
N LYS A 28 -10.88 11.03 -0.75
CA LYS A 28 -11.97 10.03 -0.88
C LYS A 28 -11.75 8.79 -0.01
N CYS A 29 -10.56 8.66 0.61
CA CYS A 29 -10.18 7.57 1.49
C CYS A 29 -9.20 8.06 2.56
N THR A 30 -9.44 7.72 3.83
CA THR A 30 -8.56 8.12 4.94
C THR A 30 -7.45 7.12 5.27
N SER A 31 -7.19 6.12 4.41
CA SER A 31 -6.30 4.95 4.62
C SER A 31 -6.95 3.75 5.32
N CYS A 32 -6.35 2.56 5.11
CA CYS A 32 -6.85 1.32 5.69
C CYS A 32 -6.67 1.24 7.21
N ARG A 33 -5.68 1.92 7.79
CA ARG A 33 -5.39 1.87 9.23
C ARG A 33 -6.19 2.90 10.00
N ILE A 34 -6.22 4.14 9.53
CA ILE A 34 -6.89 5.27 10.20
C ILE A 34 -8.40 5.06 10.32
N ARG A 35 -9.04 4.40 9.33
CA ARG A 35 -10.48 4.20 9.39
C ARG A 35 -10.97 3.49 10.65
N ASN A 36 -10.13 2.70 11.34
CA ASN A 36 -10.51 1.66 12.32
C ASN A 36 -11.65 0.71 11.85
N LYS A 37 -12.20 0.90 10.65
CA LYS A 37 -13.23 0.10 10.02
C LYS A 37 -12.59 -1.12 9.37
N ASN A 38 -13.37 -2.18 9.23
CA ASN A 38 -12.98 -3.38 8.49
C ASN A 38 -12.71 -3.02 7.03
N CYS A 39 -11.43 -2.86 6.63
CA CYS A 39 -11.04 -2.71 5.23
C CYS A 39 -11.69 -3.85 4.43
N THR A 40 -12.60 -3.50 3.51
CA THR A 40 -13.39 -4.45 2.74
C THR A 40 -12.52 -5.39 1.92
N TRP A 41 -11.34 -4.93 1.51
CA TRP A 41 -10.40 -5.69 0.71
C TRP A 41 -9.50 -6.62 1.52
N ILE A 42 -9.37 -6.39 2.84
CA ILE A 42 -8.43 -7.13 3.69
C ILE A 42 -9.09 -7.69 4.94
N LYS A 43 -9.65 -6.85 5.82
CA LYS A 43 -10.22 -7.31 7.10
C LYS A 43 -11.46 -8.20 6.90
N LYS A 44 -12.33 -7.89 5.93
CA LYS A 44 -13.50 -8.74 5.61
C LYS A 44 -13.08 -10.14 5.09
N PRO A 45 -12.27 -10.26 4.03
CA PRO A 45 -11.86 -11.55 3.47
C PRO A 45 -10.71 -12.24 4.24
N CYS A 46 -10.13 -11.62 5.27
CA CYS A 46 -9.10 -12.25 6.10
C CYS A 46 -9.69 -13.46 6.85
N LEU A 47 -9.22 -14.65 6.46
CA LEU A 47 -9.66 -15.93 7.05
C LEU A 47 -9.26 -16.05 8.52
N THR A 48 -8.07 -15.60 8.89
CA THR A 48 -7.52 -15.79 10.25
C THR A 48 -7.92 -14.69 11.22
N LYS A 49 -8.48 -13.57 10.74
CA LYS A 49 -8.86 -12.38 11.51
C LYS A 49 -7.74 -11.75 12.38
N LYS A 50 -6.49 -12.22 12.29
CA LYS A 50 -5.35 -11.71 13.06
C LYS A 50 -5.10 -10.21 12.84
N ILE A 51 -5.29 -9.73 11.60
CA ILE A 51 -5.19 -8.30 11.25
C ILE A 51 -6.28 -7.46 11.93
N SER A 52 -7.51 -7.98 12.02
CA SER A 52 -8.61 -7.28 12.71
C SER A 52 -8.46 -7.32 14.23
N LYS A 53 -7.88 -8.38 14.78
CA LYS A 53 -7.59 -8.53 16.20
C LYS A 53 -6.32 -7.80 16.65
N GLY A 54 -5.54 -7.25 15.73
CA GLY A 54 -4.30 -6.54 16.03
C GLY A 54 -3.10 -7.46 16.35
N GLU A 55 -3.26 -8.78 16.24
CA GLU A 55 -2.22 -9.77 16.53
C GLU A 55 -1.01 -9.67 15.59
N ILE A 56 -1.23 -9.19 14.35
CA ILE A 56 -0.16 -8.95 13.38
C ILE A 56 -0.35 -7.60 12.68
N LYS A 57 0.77 -6.91 12.40
CA LYS A 57 0.74 -5.60 11.75
C LYS A 57 0.58 -5.67 10.22
N TYR A 58 1.16 -6.70 9.59
CA TYR A 58 1.17 -6.90 8.14
C TYR A 58 0.87 -8.35 7.80
N CYS A 59 0.26 -8.57 6.63
CA CYS A 59 -0.11 -9.91 6.18
C CYS A 59 1.09 -10.85 6.03
N CYS A 60 2.31 -10.35 5.81
CA CYS A 60 3.52 -11.19 5.68
C CYS A 60 3.94 -11.93 6.96
N TYR A 61 3.36 -11.56 8.10
CA TYR A 61 3.51 -12.25 9.38
C TYR A 61 2.39 -13.26 9.65
N CYS A 62 1.43 -13.40 8.75
CA CYS A 62 0.40 -14.45 8.82
C CYS A 62 0.97 -15.77 8.29
N GLU A 63 0.68 -16.86 8.97
CA GLU A 63 1.02 -18.23 8.55
C GLU A 63 0.39 -18.63 7.21
N LYS A 64 -0.72 -17.99 6.83
CA LYS A 64 -1.40 -18.23 5.54
C LYS A 64 -0.87 -17.35 4.41
N PHE A 65 0.20 -16.59 4.60
CA PHE A 65 0.74 -15.69 3.59
C PHE A 65 1.48 -16.43 2.47
N PRO A 66 1.24 -16.09 1.18
CA PRO A 66 0.18 -15.22 0.67
C PRO A 66 -1.16 -15.96 0.55
N CYS A 67 -2.21 -15.44 1.19
CA CYS A 67 -3.54 -16.06 1.17
C CYS A 67 -4.29 -15.78 -0.15
N PRO A 68 -5.31 -16.57 -0.52
CA PRO A 68 -6.03 -16.41 -1.79
C PRO A 68 -6.57 -14.99 -2.04
N SER A 69 -7.13 -14.34 -1.02
CA SER A 69 -7.65 -12.97 -1.14
C SER A 69 -6.56 -11.95 -1.44
N LEU A 70 -5.37 -12.13 -0.84
CA LEU A 70 -4.22 -11.28 -1.11
C LEU A 70 -3.65 -11.53 -2.51
N LYS A 71 -3.62 -12.79 -2.97
CA LYS A 71 -3.20 -13.13 -4.35
C LYS A 71 -4.11 -12.46 -5.38
N LYS A 72 -5.44 -12.50 -5.20
CA LYS A 72 -6.40 -11.81 -6.07
C LYS A 72 -6.18 -10.29 -6.09
N LEU A 73 -5.92 -9.68 -4.92
CA LEU A 73 -5.61 -8.25 -4.84
C LEU A 73 -4.30 -7.92 -5.57
N ASP A 74 -3.27 -8.72 -5.36
CA ASP A 74 -1.96 -8.58 -6.00
C ASP A 74 -2.06 -8.66 -7.52
N GLU A 75 -2.76 -9.66 -8.04
CA GLU A 75 -2.98 -9.85 -9.47
C GLU A 75 -3.65 -8.64 -10.12
N ARG A 76 -4.72 -8.11 -9.51
CA ARG A 76 -5.40 -6.90 -9.99
C ARG A 76 -4.46 -5.71 -10.05
N TYR A 77 -3.63 -5.52 -9.02
CA TYR A 77 -2.72 -4.38 -8.96
C TYR A 77 -1.54 -4.52 -9.92
N ARG A 78 -1.02 -5.74 -10.13
CA ARG A 78 0.00 -5.99 -11.17
C ARG A 78 -0.55 -5.70 -12.55
N LYS A 79 -1.76 -6.21 -12.86
CA LYS A 79 -2.40 -6.03 -14.16
C LYS A 79 -2.69 -4.56 -14.49
N ASN A 80 -3.13 -3.78 -13.51
CA ASN A 80 -3.64 -2.43 -13.76
C ASN A 80 -2.64 -1.30 -13.44
N TYR A 81 -1.67 -1.54 -12.56
CA TYR A 81 -0.85 -0.47 -11.94
C TYR A 81 0.64 -0.82 -11.78
N ASP A 82 1.11 -1.92 -12.38
CA ASP A 82 2.50 -2.38 -12.29
C ASP A 82 3.09 -2.37 -10.86
N MET A 83 2.28 -2.85 -9.91
CA MET A 83 2.66 -2.94 -8.50
C MET A 83 2.20 -4.25 -7.90
N SER A 84 3.09 -4.91 -7.16
CA SER A 84 2.79 -6.15 -6.43
C SER A 84 2.68 -5.90 -4.92
N MET A 85 1.52 -6.20 -4.37
CA MET A 85 1.28 -6.20 -2.92
C MET A 85 2.15 -7.25 -2.22
N ILE A 86 2.28 -8.43 -2.83
CA ILE A 86 3.09 -9.53 -2.27
C ILE A 86 4.57 -9.15 -2.26
N SER A 87 5.08 -8.54 -3.33
CA SER A 87 6.46 -8.04 -3.38
C SER A 87 6.71 -6.98 -2.32
N ASN A 88 5.81 -5.99 -2.19
CA ASN A 88 5.89 -4.98 -1.14
C ASN A 88 5.95 -5.60 0.26
N LEU A 89 5.09 -6.59 0.53
CA LEU A 89 5.06 -7.32 1.80
C LEU A 89 6.32 -8.15 2.05
N LYS A 90 6.90 -8.75 1.01
CA LYS A 90 8.21 -9.44 1.11
C LYS A 90 9.31 -8.45 1.47
N THR A 91 9.36 -7.28 0.84
CA THR A 91 10.32 -6.21 1.17
C THR A 91 10.16 -5.74 2.62
N ILE A 92 8.93 -5.52 3.08
CA ILE A 92 8.67 -5.14 4.47
C ILE A 92 9.17 -6.23 5.43
N LYS A 93 8.95 -7.52 5.11
CA LYS A 93 9.39 -8.64 5.96
C LYS A 93 10.91 -8.76 6.02
N SER A 94 11.60 -8.59 4.90
CA SER A 94 13.06 -8.84 4.81
C SER A 94 13.93 -7.62 5.12
N ARG A 95 13.47 -6.41 4.79
CA ARG A 95 14.25 -5.16 4.93
C ARG A 95 13.62 -4.15 5.87
N GLY A 96 12.43 -4.43 6.38
CA GLY A 96 11.71 -3.54 7.29
C GLY A 96 10.92 -2.42 6.60
N ILE A 97 10.08 -1.77 7.39
CA ILE A 97 9.13 -0.77 6.90
C ILE A 97 9.79 0.52 6.42
N ASN A 98 10.86 0.97 7.09
CA ASN A 98 11.56 2.22 6.76
C ASN A 98 12.24 2.10 5.40
N TYR A 99 12.88 0.96 5.12
CA TYR A 99 13.46 0.67 3.82
C TYR A 99 12.39 0.70 2.72
N PHE A 100 11.25 0.05 2.96
CA PHE A 100 10.13 0.06 2.01
C PHE A 100 9.65 1.49 1.74
N ILE A 101 9.44 2.33 2.76
CA ILE A 101 9.00 3.72 2.59
C ILE A 101 9.99 4.53 1.74
N GLN A 102 11.29 4.39 1.99
CA GLN A 102 12.33 5.06 1.18
C GLN A 102 12.31 4.58 -0.28
N GLN A 103 12.12 3.28 -0.51
CA GLN A 103 11.97 2.74 -1.86
C GLN A 103 10.75 3.31 -2.57
N GLN A 104 9.60 3.38 -1.88
CA GLN A 104 8.37 3.98 -2.41
C GLN A 104 8.55 5.47 -2.72
N GLU A 105 9.24 6.22 -1.86
CA GLU A 105 9.53 7.62 -2.10
C GLU A 105 10.30 7.83 -3.39
N LYS A 106 11.36 7.04 -3.60
CA LYS A 106 12.15 7.11 -4.83
C LYS A 106 11.32 6.77 -6.06
N LYS A 107 10.49 5.71 -6.00
CA LYS A 107 9.67 5.26 -7.14
C LYS A 107 8.56 6.24 -7.51
N TYR A 108 7.91 6.85 -6.52
CA TYR A 108 6.69 7.65 -6.71
C TYR A 108 6.91 9.16 -6.54
N THR A 109 8.15 9.64 -6.66
CA THR A 109 8.46 11.07 -6.67
C THR A 109 8.97 11.47 -8.05
N CYS A 110 8.36 12.50 -8.65
CA CYS A 110 8.80 13.03 -9.93
C CYS A 110 10.24 13.59 -9.81
N PRO A 111 11.20 13.16 -10.67
CA PRO A 111 12.57 13.64 -10.59
C PRO A 111 12.70 15.13 -10.92
N LYS A 112 11.82 15.66 -11.79
CA LYS A 112 11.82 17.07 -12.26
C LYS A 112 11.21 18.01 -11.22
N CYS A 113 9.96 17.79 -10.81
CA CYS A 113 9.25 18.73 -9.93
C CYS A 113 9.13 18.29 -8.47
N LYS A 114 9.65 17.10 -8.11
CA LYS A 114 9.61 16.52 -6.75
C LYS A 114 8.21 16.31 -6.17
N LYS A 115 7.16 16.38 -7.00
CA LYS A 115 5.78 16.10 -6.59
C LYS A 115 5.47 14.60 -6.66
N LEU A 116 4.46 14.18 -5.91
CA LEU A 116 3.97 12.80 -5.89
C LEU A 116 3.46 12.38 -7.28
N ILE A 117 3.81 11.15 -7.68
CA ILE A 117 3.20 10.40 -8.77
C ILE A 117 2.30 9.34 -8.12
N SER A 118 1.00 9.38 -8.41
CA SER A 118 0.06 8.36 -7.93
C SER A 118 0.41 7.00 -8.55
N VAL A 119 0.18 5.92 -7.82
CA VAL A 119 0.32 4.56 -8.39
C VAL A 119 -0.67 4.29 -9.52
N HIS A 120 -1.75 5.06 -9.60
CA HIS A 120 -2.75 4.95 -10.66
C HIS A 120 -2.44 5.82 -11.88
N ASP A 121 -1.39 6.64 -11.80
CA ASP A 121 -0.98 7.52 -12.89
C ASP A 121 0.31 6.95 -13.51
N ASN A 122 0.31 6.70 -14.83
CA ASN A 122 1.50 6.22 -15.53
C ASN A 122 2.57 7.31 -15.73
N LYS A 123 2.27 8.57 -15.38
CA LYS A 123 3.15 9.74 -15.58
C LYS A 123 2.92 10.81 -14.51
N CYS A 124 3.88 11.72 -14.36
CA CYS A 124 3.73 12.88 -13.48
C CYS A 124 2.76 13.90 -14.09
N LEU A 125 1.55 13.99 -13.54
CA LEU A 125 0.50 14.92 -13.99
C LEU A 125 0.84 16.41 -13.88
N ASN A 126 1.94 16.76 -13.21
CA ASN A 126 2.37 18.15 -13.02
C ASN A 126 3.38 18.63 -14.07
N CYS A 127 3.94 17.72 -14.86
CA CYS A 127 5.00 18.02 -15.84
C CYS A 127 4.60 17.60 -17.24
N VAL A 128 3.33 17.22 -17.41
CA VAL A 128 2.71 16.93 -18.71
C VAL A 128 2.29 18.24 -19.34
#